data_AF-A0A376MW95-F1
#
_entry.id   AF-A0A376MW95-F1
#
_cell.length_a   1.000
_cell.length_b   1.000
_cell.length_c   1.000
_cell.angle_alpha   90.00
_cell.angle_beta   90.00
_cell.angle_gamma   90.00
#
_symmetry.space_group_name_H-M   'P 1'
#
loop_
_entity.id
_entity.type
_entity.pdbx_description
1 polymer ?
#
loop_
_entity_poly.entity_id
_entity_poly.type
_entity_poly.pdbx_seq_one_letter_code
_entity_poly.pdbx_strand_id
1 'polypeptide(L)'
;MKNKFPAFTGELPNGDQYYGFPAENDALKIGKHNGGQVIHSADERVPFAEVVSDGSEAFPFLRNVLPGIGCCLYGAACTYDNSPDEDFIIDTLPGHDNTLLITGLSGHGFKFASVLGEIAADFAQDKKSDFDLTPFRLSRFQ
;
A
#
# COMPACT_ATOMS: atom_id res chain seq x y z
N MET A 1 6.64 -20.02 -15.97
CA MET A 1 6.97 -19.21 -17.16
C MET A 1 6.92 -17.72 -16.80
N LYS A 2 7.92 -16.92 -17.18
CA LYS A 2 7.85 -15.44 -17.03
C LYS A 2 7.15 -14.85 -18.24
N ASN A 3 6.01 -14.19 -18.05
CA ASN A 3 5.13 -13.75 -19.14
C ASN A 3 5.47 -12.36 -19.72
N LYS A 4 6.49 -11.66 -19.18
CA LYS A 4 6.90 -10.28 -19.56
C LYS A 4 5.77 -9.25 -19.52
N PHE A 5 4.65 -9.55 -18.87
CA PHE A 5 3.54 -8.62 -18.71
C PHE A 5 3.95 -7.50 -17.74
N PRO A 6 3.54 -6.24 -17.95
CA PRO A 6 3.88 -5.17 -17.01
C PRO A 6 3.17 -5.36 -15.66
N ALA A 7 3.65 -4.66 -14.63
CA ALA A 7 2.82 -4.42 -13.45
C ALA A 7 1.60 -3.60 -13.87
N PHE A 8 0.46 -3.83 -13.21
CA PHE A 8 -0.80 -3.23 -13.61
C PHE A 8 -1.63 -2.81 -12.40
N THR A 9 -2.48 -1.83 -12.61
CA THR A 9 -3.63 -1.51 -11.76
C THR A 9 -4.88 -1.61 -12.61
N GLY A 10 -6.01 -1.92 -11.98
CA GLY A 10 -7.29 -1.97 -12.67
C GLY A 10 -8.43 -1.68 -11.72
N GLU A 11 -9.42 -0.95 -12.22
CA GLU A 11 -10.63 -0.61 -11.49
C GLU A 11 -11.82 -1.26 -12.21
N LEU A 12 -12.64 -1.98 -11.46
CA LEU A 12 -13.89 -2.54 -11.96
C LEU A 12 -14.99 -1.47 -11.93
N PRO A 13 -16.08 -1.62 -12.72
CA PRO A 13 -17.17 -0.63 -12.75
C PRO A 13 -17.87 -0.36 -11.41
N ASN A 14 -17.70 -1.25 -10.42
CA ASN A 14 -18.20 -1.06 -9.06
C ASN A 14 -17.25 -0.22 -8.17
N GLY A 15 -16.15 0.29 -8.72
CA GLY A 15 -15.12 1.05 -8.01
C GLY A 15 -14.07 0.18 -7.32
N ASP A 16 -14.16 -1.16 -7.36
CA ASP A 16 -13.13 -2.01 -6.76
C ASP A 16 -11.80 -1.88 -7.51
N GLN A 17 -10.73 -1.62 -6.78
CA GLN A 17 -9.38 -1.41 -7.31
C GLN A 17 -8.49 -2.61 -6.98
N TYR A 18 -7.70 -3.02 -7.97
CA TYR A 18 -6.76 -4.13 -7.85
C TYR A 18 -5.41 -3.72 -8.42
N TYR A 19 -4.36 -4.33 -7.92
CA TYR A 19 -3.01 -4.22 -8.48
C TYR A 19 -2.41 -5.62 -8.67
N GLY A 20 -1.52 -5.75 -9.65
CA GLY A 20 -0.85 -7.01 -9.90
C GLY A 20 0.52 -6.86 -10.56
N PHE A 21 1.25 -7.95 -10.53
CA PHE A 21 2.62 -8.06 -11.05
C PHE A 21 2.71 -9.18 -12.09
N PRO A 22 3.69 -9.13 -13.02
CA PRO A 22 3.95 -10.22 -13.95
C PRO A 22 4.03 -11.57 -13.27
N ALA A 23 3.71 -12.62 -14.04
CA ALA A 23 3.86 -13.98 -13.54
C ALA A 23 5.34 -14.31 -13.36
N GLU A 24 5.67 -14.86 -12.19
CA GLU A 24 6.97 -15.47 -11.89
C GLU A 24 6.75 -16.90 -11.42
N ASN A 25 7.52 -17.86 -11.95
CA ASN A 25 7.39 -19.29 -11.62
C ASN A 25 5.94 -19.81 -11.70
N ASP A 26 5.20 -19.37 -12.72
CA ASP A 26 3.79 -19.73 -12.97
C ASP A 26 2.79 -19.21 -11.91
N ALA A 27 3.22 -18.27 -11.06
CA ALA A 27 2.37 -17.56 -10.11
C ALA A 27 2.24 -16.07 -10.50
N LEU A 28 1.01 -15.58 -10.63
CA LEU A 28 0.71 -14.16 -10.82
C LEU A 28 0.27 -13.57 -9.47
N LYS A 29 0.95 -12.51 -9.02
CA LYS A 29 0.57 -11.80 -7.80
C LYS A 29 -0.52 -10.78 -8.13
N ILE A 30 -1.58 -10.78 -7.32
CA ILE A 30 -2.68 -9.81 -7.37
C ILE A 30 -3.14 -9.50 -5.94
N GLY A 31 -3.61 -8.28 -5.70
CA GLY A 31 -4.26 -7.88 -4.45
C GLY A 31 -5.36 -6.86 -4.71
N LYS A 32 -6.42 -6.89 -3.90
CA LYS A 32 -7.41 -5.82 -3.85
C LYS A 32 -6.84 -4.65 -3.06
N HIS A 33 -7.01 -3.43 -3.54
CA HIS A 33 -6.49 -2.21 -2.91
C HIS A 33 -7.49 -1.60 -1.92
N ASN A 34 -8.76 -1.50 -2.32
CA ASN A 34 -9.82 -0.93 -1.50
C ASN A 34 -10.65 -2.03 -0.80
N GLY A 35 -10.29 -2.31 0.45
CA GLY A 35 -10.87 -3.38 1.25
C GLY A 35 -10.04 -3.60 2.51
N GLY A 36 -9.88 -4.86 2.91
CA GLY A 36 -9.16 -5.23 4.12
C GLY A 36 -9.99 -5.08 5.40
N GLN A 37 -9.53 -5.74 6.45
CA GLN A 37 -10.13 -5.67 7.78
C GLN A 37 -9.41 -4.61 8.60
N VAL A 38 -10.17 -3.84 9.38
CA VAL A 38 -9.58 -2.94 10.37
C VAL A 38 -9.00 -3.80 11.49
N ILE A 39 -7.75 -3.51 11.86
CA ILE A 39 -7.08 -4.11 13.01
C ILE A 39 -6.65 -3.03 13.99
N HIS A 40 -6.64 -3.36 15.28
CA HIS A 40 -6.25 -2.47 16.37
C HIS A 40 -4.98 -2.91 17.10
N SER A 41 -4.51 -4.13 16.85
CA SER A 41 -3.25 -4.65 17.39
C SER A 41 -2.51 -5.50 16.37
N ALA A 42 -1.21 -5.71 16.60
CA ALA A 42 -0.36 -6.45 15.66
C ALA A 42 -0.73 -7.95 15.58
N ASP A 43 -1.27 -8.53 16.65
CA ASP A 43 -1.69 -9.93 16.73
C ASP A 43 -3.01 -10.21 15.99
N GLU A 44 -3.82 -9.18 15.71
CA GLU A 44 -5.01 -9.32 14.87
C GLU A 44 -4.66 -9.56 13.38
N ARG A 45 -3.41 -9.29 12.97
CA ARG A 45 -2.92 -9.65 11.64
C ARG A 45 -2.59 -11.14 11.58
N VAL A 46 -3.62 -11.94 11.33
CA VAL A 46 -3.50 -13.39 11.15
C VAL A 46 -2.79 -13.77 9.84
N PRO A 47 -2.14 -14.94 9.77
CA PRO A 47 -1.62 -15.51 8.53
C PRO A 47 -2.67 -15.61 7.41
N PHE A 48 -2.20 -15.54 6.16
CA PHE A 48 -3.05 -15.73 4.98
C PHE A 48 -3.77 -17.09 5.04
N ALA A 49 -5.04 -17.10 4.62
CA ALA A 49 -5.97 -18.23 4.66
C ALA A 49 -6.62 -18.54 6.02
N GLU A 50 -6.29 -17.81 7.08
CA GLU A 50 -7.11 -17.84 8.31
C GLU A 50 -8.41 -17.04 8.15
N VAL A 51 -8.41 -16.01 7.30
CA VAL A 51 -9.64 -15.30 6.89
C VAL A 51 -10.20 -15.94 5.62
N VAL A 52 -11.48 -16.32 5.65
CA VAL A 52 -12.13 -17.09 4.57
C VAL A 52 -12.10 -16.38 3.21
N SER A 53 -12.11 -15.04 3.19
CA SER A 53 -12.10 -14.26 1.95
C SER A 53 -10.78 -14.30 1.19
N ASP A 54 -9.65 -14.52 1.87
CA ASP A 54 -8.29 -14.35 1.35
C ASP A 54 -8.05 -15.07 0.02
N GLY A 55 -8.45 -16.33 -0.08
CA GLY A 55 -8.23 -17.16 -1.26
C GLY A 55 -9.10 -16.79 -2.46
N SER A 56 -10.16 -15.99 -2.25
CA SER A 56 -11.17 -15.67 -3.25
C SER A 56 -11.31 -14.17 -3.56
N GLU A 57 -10.65 -13.30 -2.79
CA GLU A 57 -10.83 -11.85 -2.86
C GLU A 57 -10.53 -11.27 -4.25
N ALA A 58 -9.55 -11.82 -4.96
CA ALA A 58 -9.17 -11.38 -6.30
C ALA A 58 -10.04 -11.96 -7.43
N PHE A 59 -10.92 -12.92 -7.15
CA PHE A 59 -11.68 -13.64 -8.19
C PHE A 59 -12.60 -12.73 -9.01
N PRO A 60 -13.30 -11.73 -8.45
CA PRO A 60 -14.10 -10.80 -9.25
C PRO A 60 -13.28 -10.12 -10.36
N PHE A 61 -12.05 -9.68 -10.07
CA PHE A 61 -11.18 -9.10 -11.08
C PHE A 61 -10.66 -10.15 -12.06
N LEU A 62 -10.12 -11.25 -11.54
CA LEU A 62 -9.51 -12.30 -12.38
C LEU A 62 -10.51 -12.87 -13.38
N ARG A 63 -11.76 -13.12 -12.98
CA ARG A 63 -12.78 -13.69 -13.88
C ARG A 63 -13.19 -12.74 -15.00
N ASN A 64 -13.18 -11.43 -14.75
CA ASN A 64 -13.59 -10.43 -15.74
C ASN A 64 -12.44 -9.99 -16.65
N VAL A 65 -11.22 -9.86 -16.11
CA VAL A 65 -10.09 -9.23 -16.81
C VAL A 65 -9.02 -10.23 -17.26
N LEU A 66 -8.80 -11.30 -16.48
CA LEU A 66 -7.75 -12.30 -16.72
C LEU A 66 -8.31 -13.74 -16.62
N PRO A 67 -9.30 -14.12 -17.45
CA PRO A 67 -10.07 -15.36 -17.26
C PRO A 67 -9.25 -16.65 -17.39
N GLY A 68 -8.05 -16.57 -17.98
CA GLY A 68 -7.12 -17.70 -18.10
C GLY A 68 -6.32 -18.02 -16.83
N ILE A 69 -6.50 -17.24 -15.75
CA ILE A 69 -5.83 -17.50 -14.47
C ILE A 69 -6.60 -18.55 -13.66
N GLY A 70 -5.86 -19.50 -13.09
CA GLY A 70 -6.38 -20.62 -12.31
C GLY A 70 -6.71 -20.28 -10.85
N CYS A 71 -6.30 -21.14 -9.93
CA CYS A 71 -6.54 -20.99 -8.50
C CYS A 71 -5.44 -20.19 -7.78
N CYS A 72 -5.73 -19.75 -6.55
CA CYS A 72 -4.72 -19.22 -5.64
C CYS A 72 -3.75 -20.33 -5.23
N LEU A 73 -2.44 -20.10 -5.42
CA LEU A 73 -1.39 -21.05 -5.03
C LEU A 73 -0.90 -20.83 -3.60
N TYR A 74 -0.79 -19.57 -3.20
CA TYR A 74 -0.36 -19.10 -1.88
C TYR A 74 -0.64 -17.60 -1.75
N GLY A 75 -0.52 -17.06 -0.54
CA GLY A 75 -0.66 -15.63 -0.26
C GLY A 75 0.12 -15.22 0.99
N ALA A 76 0.01 -13.95 1.34
CA ALA A 76 0.66 -13.36 2.50
C ALA A 76 -0.23 -12.27 3.12
N ALA A 77 -0.21 -12.16 4.45
CA ALA A 77 -0.89 -11.09 5.17
C ALA A 77 0.00 -9.84 5.25
N CYS A 78 -0.57 -8.68 4.95
CA CYS A 78 0.08 -7.37 4.99
C CYS A 78 -0.86 -6.35 5.64
N THR A 79 -0.34 -5.18 6.02
CA THR A 79 -1.10 -4.09 6.64
C THR A 79 -0.87 -2.80 5.88
N TYR A 80 -1.93 -2.00 5.74
CA TYR A 80 -1.81 -0.61 5.32
C TYR A 80 -1.79 0.30 6.54
N ASP A 81 -0.99 1.36 6.44
CA ASP A 81 -0.93 2.45 7.42
C ASP A 81 -1.76 3.62 6.86
N ASN A 82 -3.07 3.60 7.10
CA ASN A 82 -4.02 4.50 6.45
C ASN A 82 -4.19 5.82 7.23
N SER A 83 -4.05 6.94 6.52
CA SER A 83 -4.53 8.25 6.97
C SER A 83 -6.02 8.45 6.59
N PRO A 84 -6.75 9.40 7.21
CA PRO A 84 -8.16 9.63 6.91
C PRO A 84 -8.46 10.06 5.46
N ASP A 85 -7.50 10.69 4.78
CA ASP A 85 -7.62 11.15 3.39
C ASP A 85 -6.79 10.31 2.40
N GLU A 86 -6.21 9.20 2.86
CA GLU A 86 -5.32 8.31 2.10
C GLU A 86 -4.02 8.96 1.56
N ASP A 87 -3.72 10.20 1.95
CA ASP A 87 -2.46 10.90 1.65
C ASP A 87 -1.45 10.77 2.79
N PHE A 88 -0.17 10.96 2.47
CA PHE A 88 0.92 10.82 3.44
C PHE A 88 0.82 11.84 4.58
N ILE A 89 1.40 11.47 5.71
CA ILE A 89 1.71 12.38 6.82
C ILE A 89 3.23 12.48 6.91
N ILE A 90 3.77 13.63 6.54
CA ILE A 90 5.19 13.97 6.58
C ILE A 90 5.32 15.32 7.28
N ASP A 91 5.57 15.30 8.58
CA ASP A 91 5.58 16.51 9.39
C ASP A 91 6.41 16.33 10.67
N THR A 92 6.73 17.41 11.35
CA THR A 92 7.34 17.36 12.68
C THR A 92 6.31 16.96 13.73
N LEU A 93 6.73 16.16 14.71
CA LEU A 93 5.88 15.78 15.82
C LEU A 93 5.49 17.03 16.65
N PRO A 94 4.19 17.27 16.93
CA PRO A 94 3.77 18.46 17.69
C PRO A 94 4.48 18.58 19.04
N GLY A 95 5.11 19.74 19.27
CA GLY A 95 5.92 20.00 20.47
C GLY A 95 7.36 19.48 20.41
N HIS A 96 7.77 18.86 19.29
CA HIS A 96 9.07 18.24 19.09
C HIS A 96 9.61 18.50 17.67
N ASP A 97 10.02 19.75 17.41
CA ASP A 97 10.50 20.20 16.09
C ASP A 97 11.74 19.43 15.58
N ASN A 98 12.43 18.70 16.46
CA ASN A 98 13.60 17.87 16.14
C ASN A 98 13.24 16.41 15.78
N THR A 99 11.95 16.08 15.68
CA THR A 99 11.47 14.73 15.38
C THR A 99 10.55 14.76 14.16
N LEU A 100 10.99 14.17 13.05
CA LEU A 100 10.19 13.99 11.84
C LEU A 100 9.37 12.70 11.90
N LEU A 101 8.09 12.79 11.56
CA LEU A 101 7.17 11.67 11.41
C LEU A 101 6.91 11.43 9.91
N ILE A 102 7.00 10.17 9.49
CA ILE A 102 6.57 9.69 8.18
C ILE A 102 5.64 8.49 8.40
N THR A 103 4.33 8.70 8.20
CA THR A 103 3.26 7.71 8.44
C THR A 103 2.09 7.98 7.49
N GLY A 104 1.01 7.22 7.57
CA GLY A 104 -0.18 7.43 6.73
C GLY A 104 0.12 7.13 5.25
N LEU A 105 1.00 6.17 4.99
CA LEU A 105 1.46 5.82 3.64
C LEU A 105 0.41 5.09 2.78
N SER A 106 -0.74 4.76 3.39
CA SER A 106 -2.03 4.37 2.79
C SER A 106 -1.92 3.34 1.67
N GLY A 107 -1.04 2.35 1.85
CA GLY A 107 -0.86 1.24 0.90
C GLY A 107 -0.10 1.58 -0.37
N HIS A 108 0.38 2.82 -0.54
CA HIS A 108 1.04 3.27 -1.77
C HIS A 108 2.42 3.92 -1.57
N GLY A 109 2.92 3.96 -0.33
CA GLY A 109 4.20 4.59 0.04
C GLY A 109 5.48 3.91 -0.40
N PHE A 110 5.50 2.58 -0.67
CA PHE A 110 6.77 1.87 -0.94
C PHE A 110 7.54 2.42 -2.16
N LYS A 111 6.82 2.88 -3.20
CA LYS A 111 7.45 3.48 -4.39
C LYS A 111 8.18 4.80 -4.09
N PHE A 112 7.90 5.42 -2.94
CA PHE A 112 8.50 6.66 -2.47
C PHE A 112 9.58 6.44 -1.41
N ALA A 113 9.86 5.20 -1.00
CA ALA A 113 10.78 4.92 0.12
C ALA A 113 12.16 5.59 -0.05
N SER A 114 12.69 5.66 -1.28
CA SER A 114 13.96 6.32 -1.56
C SER A 114 13.90 7.84 -1.31
N VAL A 115 12.88 8.52 -1.84
CA VAL A 115 12.74 9.99 -1.68
C VAL A 115 12.31 10.37 -0.27
N LEU A 116 11.51 9.54 0.40
CA LEU A 116 11.20 9.71 1.83
C LEU A 116 12.46 9.60 2.69
N GLY A 117 13.37 8.69 2.33
CA GLY A 117 14.68 8.59 2.97
C GLY A 117 15.56 9.82 2.74
N GLU A 118 15.52 10.42 1.54
CA GLU A 118 16.21 11.67 1.23
C GLU A 118 15.67 12.83 2.08
N ILE A 119 14.34 12.99 2.15
CA ILE A 119 13.68 14.01 2.98
C ILE A 119 14.07 13.85 4.46
N ALA A 120 14.06 12.62 4.98
CA ALA A 120 14.45 12.34 6.36
C ALA A 120 15.94 12.62 6.62
N ALA A 121 16.81 12.30 5.66
CA ALA A 121 18.24 12.56 5.75
C ALA A 121 18.56 14.06 5.72
N ASP A 122 17.85 14.85 4.91
CA ASP A 122 17.99 16.31 4.88
C ASP A 122 17.48 16.93 6.18
N PHE A 123 16.32 16.50 6.67
CA PHE A 123 15.80 16.92 7.98
C PHE A 123 16.82 16.67 9.10
N ALA A 124 17.44 15.49 9.14
CA ALA A 124 18.43 15.14 10.17
C ALA A 124 19.73 15.97 10.11
N GLN A 125 19.96 16.71 9.01
CA GLN A 125 21.11 17.59 8.80
C GLN A 125 20.73 19.07 8.88
N ASP A 126 19.53 19.40 9.37
CA ASP A 126 18.96 20.76 9.38
C ASP A 126 18.91 21.39 7.97
N LYS A 127 18.80 20.55 6.92
CA LYS A 127 18.61 20.99 5.55
C LYS A 127 17.13 21.07 5.23
N LYS A 128 16.78 22.05 4.40
CA LYS A 128 15.43 22.16 3.86
C LYS A 128 15.26 21.14 2.72
N SER A 129 14.15 20.41 2.73
CA SER A 129 13.73 19.59 1.59
C SER A 129 13.49 20.45 0.34
N ASP A 130 13.91 19.95 -0.82
CA ASP A 130 13.61 20.57 -2.11
C ASP A 130 12.15 20.40 -2.55
N PHE A 131 11.39 19.53 -1.86
CA PHE A 131 9.98 19.27 -2.14
C PHE A 131 9.04 20.13 -1.29
N ASP A 132 7.89 20.52 -1.86
CA ASP A 132 6.80 21.10 -1.08
C ASP A 132 6.03 20.00 -0.34
N LEU A 133 6.25 19.92 0.98
CA LEU A 133 5.59 18.94 1.85
C LEU A 133 4.32 19.49 2.51
N THR A 134 3.88 20.70 2.15
CA THR A 134 2.68 21.33 2.72
C THR A 134 1.42 20.46 2.58
N PRO A 135 1.18 19.76 1.46
CA PRO A 135 0.05 18.84 1.33
C PRO A 135 0.11 17.63 2.28
N PHE A 136 1.26 17.34 2.90
CA PHE A 136 1.45 16.18 3.77
C PHE A 136 1.49 16.53 5.27
N ARG A 137 1.16 17.77 5.64
CA ARG A 137 1.17 18.22 7.04
C ARG A 137 0.11 17.54 7.89
N LEU A 138 0.39 17.39 9.18
CA LEU A 138 -0.55 16.85 10.16
C LEU A 138 -1.73 17.80 10.41
N SER A 139 -1.53 19.10 10.18
CA SER A 139 -2.56 20.14 10.35
C SER A 139 -3.77 20.00 9.43
N ARG A 140 -3.78 19.06 8.47
CA ARG A 140 -4.96 18.74 7.66
C ARG A 140 -6.13 18.20 8.48
N PHE A 141 -5.86 17.68 9.68
CA PHE A 141 -6.85 17.01 10.53
C PHE A 141 -7.05 17.69 11.90
N GLN A 142 -6.60 18.95 12.05
CA GLN A 142 -6.71 19.73 13.28
C GLN A 142 -7.87 20.73 13.23
#